data_AF-A0A1I0FUP3-F1
#
_entry.id   AF-A0A1I0FUP3-F1
#
_cell.length_a   1.000
_cell.length_b   1.000
_cell.length_c   1.000
_cell.angle_alpha   90.00
_cell.angle_beta   90.00
_cell.angle_gamma   90.00
#
_symmetry.space_group_name_H-M   'P 1'
#
loop_
_entity.id
_entity.type
_entity.pdbx_description
1 polymer ?
#
loop_
_entity_poly.entity_id
_entity_poly.type
_entity_poly.pdbx_seq_one_letter_code
_entity_poly.pdbx_strand_id
1 'polypeptide(L)'
;MKIDKIIATFFLFSLIVAMSLPVQATAEVESFDVEAASRNAVTRSDHEVVAGYYDNAAVETQAKAQEQEHLLEQYEDKSYLYGREAQDMLAHTYALARKYEKETQANTREAALHRQMASQLEENDPTSLTPSGSLQKLSTIFDLH
;
A
#
# COMPACT_ATOMS: atom_id res chain seq x y z
N MET A 1 6.55 42.17 -55.25
CA MET A 1 7.70 41.99 -54.34
C MET A 1 7.20 41.14 -53.18
N LYS A 2 7.26 39.81 -53.26
CA LYS A 2 8.42 38.92 -53.08
C LYS A 2 8.94 39.02 -51.65
N ILE A 3 8.43 38.12 -50.82
CA ILE A 3 8.74 37.92 -49.40
C ILE A 3 10.00 37.07 -49.41
N ASP A 4 11.15 37.74 -49.41
CA ASP A 4 12.42 37.04 -49.47
C ASP A 4 12.79 36.52 -48.07
N LYS A 5 13.00 35.20 -48.02
CA LYS A 5 13.51 34.39 -46.92
C LYS A 5 14.58 35.12 -46.10
N ILE A 6 14.35 35.27 -44.80
CA ILE A 6 15.42 35.39 -43.80
C ILE A 6 15.24 34.23 -42.82
N ILE A 7 15.77 33.07 -43.23
CA ILE A 7 16.17 32.00 -42.30
C ILE A 7 17.47 32.52 -41.69
N ALA A 8 17.37 33.17 -40.54
CA ALA A 8 18.53 33.53 -39.71
C ALA A 8 18.59 32.52 -38.55
N THR A 9 19.42 31.51 -38.75
CA THR A 9 19.97 30.67 -37.70
C THR A 9 20.79 31.51 -36.70
N PHE A 10 20.99 30.95 -35.50
CA PHE A 10 21.91 31.35 -34.41
C PHE A 10 21.35 32.21 -33.27
N PHE A 11 20.86 31.53 -32.23
CA PHE A 11 21.25 31.85 -30.85
C PHE A 11 21.64 30.56 -30.11
N LEU A 12 22.92 30.21 -30.25
CA LEU A 12 23.65 29.30 -29.37
C LEU A 12 24.42 30.17 -28.37
N PHE A 13 23.94 30.32 -27.13
CA PHE A 13 24.78 30.35 -25.92
C PHE A 13 23.93 30.44 -24.64
N SER A 14 23.93 29.39 -23.84
CA SER A 14 24.38 29.47 -22.44
C SER A 14 24.49 28.06 -21.87
N LEU A 15 25.71 27.55 -21.98
CA LEU A 15 26.27 26.48 -21.18
C LEU A 15 26.04 26.78 -19.69
N ILE A 16 25.07 26.10 -19.07
CA ILE A 16 24.99 26.04 -17.60
C ILE A 16 25.83 24.83 -17.16
N VAL A 17 27.12 25.09 -16.96
CA VAL A 17 27.94 24.26 -16.06
C VAL A 17 27.64 24.75 -14.65
N ALA A 18 26.82 24.00 -13.92
CA ALA A 18 26.69 24.14 -12.48
C ALA A 18 26.98 22.77 -11.86
N MET A 19 28.21 22.67 -11.36
CA MET A 19 28.71 21.79 -10.30
C MET A 19 27.97 20.48 -10.05
N SER A 20 28.67 19.40 -10.37
CA SER A 20 28.58 18.10 -9.72
C SER A 20 28.57 18.24 -8.19
N LEU A 21 27.38 18.12 -7.59
CA LEU A 21 27.26 17.57 -6.25
C LEU A 21 27.35 16.04 -6.39
N PRO A 22 28.26 15.34 -5.70
CA PRO A 22 28.01 13.93 -5.44
C PRO A 22 26.78 13.90 -4.55
N VAL A 23 25.63 13.49 -5.09
CA VAL A 23 24.51 13.06 -4.25
C VAL A 23 25.08 11.87 -3.45
N GLN A 24 25.37 12.15 -2.18
CA GLN A 24 25.90 11.18 -1.25
C GLN A 24 24.85 10.11 -1.00
N ALA A 25 25.33 8.87 -1.04
CA ALA A 25 24.66 7.66 -0.65
C ALA A 25 23.32 7.42 -1.36
N THR A 26 23.38 6.67 -2.46
CA THR A 26 22.43 5.58 -2.59
C THR A 26 22.62 4.71 -1.35
N ALA A 27 21.85 4.99 -0.29
CA ALA A 27 21.50 3.95 0.65
C ALA A 27 20.90 2.87 -0.25
N GLU A 28 21.61 1.76 -0.41
CA GLU A 28 21.01 0.53 -0.88
C GLU A 28 19.83 0.31 0.08
N VAL A 29 18.62 0.65 -0.37
CA VAL A 29 17.41 0.28 0.35
C VAL A 29 17.40 -1.21 0.21
N GLU A 30 17.98 -1.91 1.19
CA GLU A 30 17.81 -3.34 1.29
C GLU A 30 16.30 -3.59 1.23
N SER A 31 15.87 -4.27 0.16
CA SER A 31 14.48 -4.62 -0.02
C SER A 31 14.10 -5.54 1.14
N PHE A 32 13.17 -5.10 1.98
CA PHE A 32 12.63 -5.95 3.04
C PHE A 32 11.96 -7.18 2.42
N ASP A 33 12.57 -8.35 2.59
CA ASP A 33 11.99 -9.63 2.17
C ASP A 33 10.91 -10.05 3.19
N VAL A 34 9.69 -9.58 2.97
CA VAL A 34 8.54 -9.89 3.82
C VAL A 34 8.27 -11.39 3.90
N GLU A 35 8.54 -12.15 2.84
CA GLU A 35 8.28 -13.59 2.81
C GLU A 35 9.26 -14.33 3.72
N ALA A 36 10.55 -13.94 3.69
CA ALA A 36 11.53 -14.44 4.63
C ALA A 36 11.23 -13.97 6.06
N ALA A 37 10.85 -12.71 6.25
CA ALA A 37 10.50 -12.17 7.57
C ALA A 37 9.28 -12.87 8.17
N SER A 38 8.24 -13.13 7.38
CA SER A 38 7.04 -13.86 7.80
C SER A 38 7.36 -15.29 8.23
N ARG A 39 8.16 -16.02 7.42
CA ARG A 39 8.58 -17.40 7.75
C ARG A 39 9.47 -17.49 8.99
N ASN A 40 10.31 -16.49 9.22
CA ASN A 40 11.30 -16.48 10.30
C ASN A 40 10.84 -15.71 11.55
N ALA A 41 9.62 -15.16 11.56
CA ALA A 41 9.09 -14.45 12.72
C ALA A 41 8.90 -15.41 13.90
N VAL A 42 9.55 -15.11 15.03
CA VAL A 42 9.49 -15.96 16.24
C VAL A 42 9.04 -15.15 17.45
N THR A 43 9.47 -13.89 17.54
CA THR A 43 9.13 -13.02 18.67
C THR A 43 7.89 -12.19 18.36
N ARG A 44 7.25 -11.67 19.41
CA ARG A 44 6.17 -10.69 19.31
C ARG A 44 6.56 -9.54 18.36
N SER A 45 7.76 -8.98 18.56
CA SER A 45 8.25 -7.86 17.75
C SER A 45 8.42 -8.24 16.27
N ASP A 46 8.85 -9.46 15.97
CA ASP A 46 8.99 -9.91 14.57
C ASP A 46 7.62 -9.95 13.88
N HIS A 47 6.62 -10.51 14.56
CA HIS A 47 5.26 -10.54 14.02
C HIS A 47 4.65 -9.13 13.90
N GLU A 48 4.93 -8.22 14.83
CA GLU A 48 4.49 -6.81 14.73
C GLU A 48 5.12 -6.09 13.52
N VAL A 49 6.40 -6.34 13.22
CA VAL A 49 7.07 -5.78 12.04
C VAL A 49 6.43 -6.29 10.75
N VAL A 50 6.18 -7.60 10.65
CA VAL A 50 5.52 -8.19 9.46
C VAL A 50 4.08 -7.67 9.32
N ALA A 51 3.34 -7.54 10.42
CA ALA A 51 2.00 -6.95 10.39
C ALA A 51 2.03 -5.51 9.86
N GLY A 52 2.97 -4.68 10.32
CA GLY A 52 3.13 -3.31 9.84
C GLY A 52 3.46 -3.21 8.35
N TYR A 53 4.24 -4.16 7.81
CA TYR A 53 4.47 -4.23 6.37
C TYR A 53 3.15 -4.45 5.60
N TYR A 54 2.36 -5.46 6.00
CA TYR A 54 1.11 -5.76 5.31
C TYR A 54 0.05 -4.67 5.51
N ASP A 55 0.05 -3.95 6.63
CA ASP A 55 -0.78 -2.75 6.80
C ASP A 55 -0.45 -1.68 5.75
N ASN A 56 0.83 -1.38 5.56
CA ASN A 56 1.27 -0.40 4.56
C ASN A 56 0.90 -0.87 3.14
N ALA A 57 1.09 -2.16 2.85
CA ALA A 57 0.69 -2.75 1.57
C ALA A 57 -0.82 -2.71 1.36
N ALA A 58 -1.63 -2.89 2.41
CA ALA A 58 -3.09 -2.73 2.35
C ALA A 58 -3.48 -1.28 2.03
N VAL A 59 -2.85 -0.29 2.67
CA VAL A 59 -3.07 1.13 2.35
C VAL A 59 -2.71 1.45 0.90
N GLU A 60 -1.56 0.97 0.42
CA GLU A 60 -1.12 1.21 -0.95
C GLU A 60 -2.07 0.58 -1.98
N THR A 61 -2.47 -0.67 -1.77
CA THR A 61 -3.39 -1.37 -2.68
C THR A 61 -4.80 -0.80 -2.61
N GLN A 62 -5.25 -0.30 -1.47
CA GLN A 62 -6.52 0.41 -1.34
C GLN A 62 -6.52 1.72 -2.13
N ALA A 63 -5.42 2.49 -2.08
CA ALA A 63 -5.28 3.71 -2.86
C ALA A 63 -5.30 3.42 -4.37
N LYS A 64 -4.62 2.36 -4.80
CA LYS A 64 -4.67 1.92 -6.21
C LYS A 64 -6.06 1.48 -6.64
N ALA A 65 -6.81 0.77 -5.78
CA ALA A 65 -8.19 0.40 -6.08
C ALA A 65 -9.06 1.65 -6.31
N GLN A 66 -8.98 2.64 -5.42
CA GLN A 66 -9.72 3.90 -5.53
C GLN A 66 -9.36 4.70 -6.80
N GLU A 67 -8.07 4.72 -7.18
CA GLU A 67 -7.64 5.34 -8.43
C GLU A 67 -8.29 4.68 -9.65
N GLN A 68 -8.32 3.35 -9.69
CA GLN A 68 -8.96 2.61 -10.79
C GLN A 68 -10.48 2.78 -10.79
N GLU A 69 -11.13 2.84 -9.62
CA GLU A 69 -12.56 3.14 -9.52
C GLU A 69 -12.89 4.52 -10.09
N HIS A 70 -12.12 5.55 -9.75
CA HIS A 70 -12.32 6.88 -10.31
C HIS A 70 -12.07 6.93 -11.83
N LEU A 71 -11.06 6.21 -12.33
CA LEU A 71 -10.84 6.08 -13.79
C LEU A 71 -12.01 5.35 -14.47
N LEU A 72 -12.56 4.32 -13.83
CA LEU A 72 -13.70 3.57 -14.34
C LEU A 72 -14.90 4.51 -14.50
N GLU A 73 -15.24 5.29 -13.46
CA GLU A 73 -16.30 6.31 -13.52
C GLU A 73 -16.07 7.29 -14.67
N GLN A 74 -14.84 7.78 -14.87
CA GLN A 74 -14.53 8.68 -15.98
C GLN A 74 -14.72 8.05 -17.35
N TYR A 75 -14.34 6.79 -17.53
CA TYR A 75 -14.51 6.07 -18.79
C TYR A 75 -15.97 5.72 -19.07
N GLU A 76 -16.77 5.46 -18.03
CA GLU A 76 -18.22 5.26 -18.15
C GLU A 76 -18.89 6.58 -18.58
N ASP A 77 -18.62 7.66 -17.86
CA ASP A 77 -19.22 8.99 -18.09
C ASP A 77 -18.82 9.60 -19.44
N LYS A 78 -17.58 9.35 -19.88
CA LYS A 78 -16.98 9.97 -21.07
C LYS A 78 -16.65 8.95 -22.16
N SER A 79 -17.31 7.81 -22.18
CA SER A 79 -17.11 6.74 -23.18
C SER A 79 -17.09 7.25 -24.63
N TYR A 80 -17.90 8.28 -24.94
CA TYR A 80 -17.96 8.92 -26.25
C TYR A 80 -16.63 9.55 -26.72
N LEU A 81 -15.69 9.87 -25.81
CA LEU A 81 -14.37 10.40 -26.15
C LEU A 81 -13.41 9.32 -26.67
N TYR A 82 -13.64 8.05 -26.34
CA TYR A 82 -12.71 6.94 -26.58
C TYR A 82 -13.17 6.01 -27.72
N GLY A 83 -14.39 6.19 -28.22
CA GLY A 83 -14.91 5.46 -29.37
C GLY A 83 -14.92 3.95 -29.14
N ARG A 84 -14.28 3.18 -30.03
CA ARG A 84 -14.25 1.70 -29.95
C ARG A 84 -13.38 1.16 -28.83
N GLU A 85 -12.39 1.93 -28.37
CA GLU A 85 -11.46 1.50 -27.31
C GLU A 85 -12.08 1.61 -25.92
N ALA A 86 -13.20 2.35 -25.77
CA ALA A 86 -13.89 2.56 -24.50
C ALA A 86 -14.20 1.24 -23.78
N GLN A 87 -14.65 0.22 -24.51
CA GLN A 87 -15.01 -1.07 -23.93
C GLN A 87 -13.79 -1.82 -23.37
N ASP A 88 -12.68 -1.81 -24.08
CA ASP A 88 -11.44 -2.46 -23.63
C ASP A 88 -10.85 -1.73 -22.41
N MET A 89 -10.90 -0.40 -22.41
CA MET A 89 -10.46 0.43 -21.27
C MET A 89 -11.31 0.15 -20.03
N LEU A 90 -12.64 0.13 -20.16
CA LEU A 90 -13.57 -0.20 -19.07
C LEU A 90 -13.26 -1.60 -18.49
N ALA A 91 -13.14 -2.61 -19.36
CA ALA A 91 -12.88 -3.98 -18.92
C ALA A 91 -11.52 -4.09 -18.19
N HIS A 92 -10.50 -3.42 -18.71
CA HIS A 92 -9.17 -3.43 -18.10
C HIS A 92 -9.15 -2.73 -16.74
N THR A 93 -9.70 -1.51 -16.66
CA THR A 93 -9.75 -0.73 -15.42
C THR A 93 -10.60 -1.40 -14.35
N TYR A 94 -11.75 -1.98 -14.73
CA TYR A 94 -12.56 -2.80 -13.83
C TYR A 94 -11.76 -3.99 -13.29
N ALA A 95 -11.04 -4.71 -14.14
CA ALA A 95 -10.22 -5.84 -13.71
C ALA A 95 -9.10 -5.41 -12.73
N LEU A 96 -8.48 -4.25 -12.97
CA LEU A 96 -7.46 -3.69 -12.05
C LEU A 96 -8.07 -3.27 -10.71
N ALA A 97 -9.22 -2.59 -10.69
CA ALA A 97 -9.91 -2.24 -9.44
C ALA A 97 -10.19 -3.49 -8.61
N ARG A 98 -10.80 -4.52 -9.22
CA ARG A 98 -11.08 -5.81 -8.56
C ARG A 98 -9.83 -6.53 -8.09
N LYS A 99 -8.72 -6.42 -8.82
CA LYS A 99 -7.43 -7.00 -8.42
C LYS A 99 -6.92 -6.31 -7.15
N TYR A 100 -6.87 -4.99 -7.14
CA TYR A 100 -6.35 -4.23 -6.00
C TYR A 100 -7.22 -4.33 -4.74
N GLU A 101 -8.55 -4.44 -4.88
CA GLU A 101 -9.42 -4.76 -3.74
C GLU A 101 -9.10 -6.13 -3.14
N LYS A 102 -8.85 -7.15 -3.97
CA LYS A 102 -8.47 -8.48 -3.49
C LYS A 102 -7.12 -8.45 -2.79
N GLU A 103 -6.15 -7.72 -3.33
CA GLU A 103 -4.83 -7.52 -2.71
C GLU A 103 -4.96 -6.79 -1.36
N THR A 104 -5.79 -5.74 -1.28
CA THR A 104 -6.09 -5.02 -0.04
C THR A 104 -6.62 -5.98 1.02
N GLN A 105 -7.59 -6.83 0.66
CA GLN A 105 -8.15 -7.81 1.58
C GLN A 105 -7.13 -8.88 1.98
N ALA A 106 -6.26 -9.33 1.07
CA ALA A 106 -5.21 -10.29 1.39
C ALA A 106 -4.22 -9.69 2.38
N ASN A 107 -3.70 -8.48 2.11
CA ASN A 107 -2.79 -7.76 2.98
C ASN A 107 -3.40 -7.50 4.37
N THR A 108 -4.67 -7.09 4.42
CA THR A 108 -5.39 -6.89 5.70
C THR A 108 -5.48 -8.18 6.51
N ARG A 109 -5.73 -9.32 5.85
CA ARG A 109 -5.79 -10.63 6.51
C ARG A 109 -4.43 -11.04 7.05
N GLU A 110 -3.36 -10.90 6.27
CA GLU A 110 -2.00 -11.22 6.72
C GLU A 110 -1.57 -10.34 7.91
N ALA A 111 -1.84 -9.04 7.86
CA ALA A 111 -1.59 -8.16 8.99
C ALA A 111 -2.33 -8.60 10.26
N ALA A 112 -3.60 -8.99 10.14
CA ALA A 112 -4.39 -9.49 11.26
C ALA A 112 -3.86 -10.82 11.82
N LEU A 113 -3.45 -11.75 10.96
CA LEU A 113 -2.85 -13.03 11.35
C LEU A 113 -1.57 -12.80 12.16
N HIS A 114 -0.68 -11.91 11.70
CA HIS A 114 0.54 -11.59 12.42
C HIS A 114 0.29 -10.90 13.77
N ARG A 115 -0.69 -9.98 13.87
CA ARG A 115 -1.09 -9.41 15.18
C ARG A 115 -1.65 -10.47 16.13
N GLN A 116 -2.42 -11.43 15.62
CA GLN A 116 -2.93 -12.53 16.43
C GLN A 116 -1.79 -13.38 16.99
N MET A 117 -0.79 -13.73 16.16
CA MET A 117 0.40 -14.46 16.59
C MET A 117 1.21 -13.66 17.64
N ALA A 118 1.39 -12.36 17.43
CA ALA A 118 2.05 -11.48 18.40
C ALA A 118 1.32 -11.46 19.76
N SER A 119 -0.01 -11.36 19.75
CA SER A 119 -0.83 -11.34 20.97
C SER A 119 -0.77 -12.66 21.75
N GLN A 120 -0.73 -13.80 21.04
CA GLN A 120 -0.58 -15.12 21.67
C GLN A 120 0.78 -15.26 22.37
N LEU A 121 1.85 -14.68 21.81
CA LEU A 121 3.16 -14.71 22.46
C LEU A 121 3.21 -13.83 23.73
N GLU A 122 2.43 -12.75 23.78
CA GLU A 122 2.30 -11.89 24.97
C GLU A 122 1.53 -12.58 26.11
N GLU A 123 0.45 -13.29 25.79
CA GLU A 123 -0.34 -14.05 26.78
C GLU A 123 0.45 -15.23 27.38
N ASN A 124 1.30 -15.86 26.57
CA ASN A 124 2.11 -17.00 27.00
C ASN A 124 3.43 -16.61 27.70
N ASP A 125 3.75 -15.32 27.78
CA ASP A 125 4.93 -14.84 28.52
C ASP A 125 4.69 -14.94 30.04
N PRO A 126 5.41 -15.78 30.81
CA PRO A 126 5.18 -15.96 32.24
C PRO A 126 5.38 -14.69 33.08
N THR A 127 5.96 -13.64 32.51
CA THR A 127 6.09 -12.31 33.13
C THR A 127 4.90 -11.38 32.90
N SER A 128 3.91 -11.73 32.07
CA SER A 128 2.76 -10.87 31.75
C SER A 128 1.58 -10.96 32.73
N LEU A 129 1.75 -11.61 33.90
CA LEU A 129 0.74 -11.67 34.97
C LEU A 129 0.46 -10.29 35.59
N THR A 130 -0.37 -9.50 34.91
CA THR A 130 -1.23 -8.52 35.55
C THR A 130 -2.62 -9.16 35.73
N PRO A 131 -3.13 -9.30 36.96
CA PRO A 131 -4.46 -9.85 37.18
C PRO A 131 -5.49 -8.77 36.88
N SER A 132 -5.90 -8.65 35.62
CA SER A 132 -6.98 -7.76 35.22
C SER A 132 -8.15 -8.55 34.63
N GLY A 133 -9.17 -8.77 35.46
CA GLY A 133 -10.55 -8.62 35.00
C GLY A 133 -11.41 -9.84 34.66
N SER A 134 -10.95 -11.09 34.79
CA SER A 134 -11.77 -12.25 34.35
C SER A 134 -12.63 -12.95 35.41
N LEU A 135 -12.82 -12.40 36.61
CA LEU A 135 -13.68 -13.02 37.64
C LEU A 135 -14.86 -12.19 38.17
N GLN A 136 -15.27 -11.11 37.49
CA GLN A 136 -16.52 -10.41 37.86
C GLN A 136 -17.74 -10.80 37.01
N LYS A 137 -17.60 -11.70 36.02
CA LYS A 137 -18.72 -12.06 35.14
C LYS A 137 -19.52 -13.30 35.57
N LEU A 138 -19.22 -13.90 36.72
CA LEU A 138 -19.91 -15.11 37.20
C LEU A 138 -20.73 -14.94 38.47
N SER A 139 -20.75 -13.76 39.12
CA SER A 139 -21.54 -13.54 40.34
C SER A 139 -22.94 -12.93 40.12
N THR A 140 -23.36 -12.65 38.88
CA THR A 140 -24.70 -12.04 38.62
C THR A 140 -25.77 -13.07 38.21
N ILE A 141 -25.45 -14.37 38.14
CA ILE A 141 -26.42 -15.39 37.65
C ILE A 141 -27.16 -16.12 38.78
N PHE A 142 -26.76 -15.96 40.05
CA PHE A 142 -27.47 -16.57 41.18
C PHE A 142 -27.94 -15.47 42.12
N ASP A 143 -29.18 -15.01 41.93
CA ASP A 143 -30.14 -14.66 42.99
C ASP A 143 -31.36 -13.97 42.34
N LEU A 144 -32.17 -14.79 41.65
CA LEU A 144 -33.57 -14.50 41.37
C LEU A 144 -34.40 -15.60 42.03
N HIS A 145 -34.73 -15.41 43.31
CA HIS A 145 -35.87 -16.04 43.97
C HIS A 145 -36.39 -15.13 45.08
#